data_AF-A0AAU6EQN6-F1
#
_entry.id   AF-A0AAU6EQN6-F1
#
_cell.length_a   1.000
_cell.length_b   1.000
_cell.length_c   1.000
_cell.angle_alpha   90.00
_cell.angle_beta   90.00
_cell.angle_gamma   90.00
#
_symmetry.space_group_name_H-M   'P 1'
#
loop_
_entity.id
_entity.type
_entity.pdbx_description
1 polymer ?
#
loop_
_entity_poly.entity_id
_entity_poly.type
_entity_poly.pdbx_seq_one_letter_code
_entity_poly.pdbx_strand_id
1 'polypeptide(L)'
;MSLLDDVAERDGWRCWVCDEPVDPDESVNDLRGPSVDSRTADRKAKVAERLAHRGCNSRKGAVKVVIAWPDRLYVVEPAPLITVAARLERKGGREMVGRCPTRRDAQEAADWLVDRFSRLVPGLPVTADIEAGGGQFLVILSTGRR
;
A
#
# COMPACT_ATOMS: atom_id res chain seq x y z
N MET A 1 3.45 -26.12 8.56
CA MET A 1 3.27 -24.86 7.80
C MET A 1 4.61 -24.42 7.31
N SER A 2 4.67 -24.00 6.05
CA SER A 2 5.87 -23.40 5.48
C SER A 2 5.93 -21.90 5.84
N LEU A 3 7.10 -21.28 5.72
CA LEU A 3 7.24 -19.83 5.89
C LEU A 3 6.30 -19.05 4.96
N LEU A 4 6.08 -19.58 3.76
CA LEU A 4 5.16 -18.97 2.79
C LEU A 4 3.73 -18.95 3.31
N ASP A 5 3.26 -20.06 3.90
CA ASP A 5 1.88 -20.17 4.42
C ASP A 5 1.68 -19.18 5.57
N ASP A 6 2.63 -19.10 6.52
CA ASP A 6 2.55 -18.19 7.67
C ASP A 6 2.49 -16.71 7.22
N VAL A 7 3.32 -16.34 6.24
CA VAL A 7 3.35 -14.99 5.67
C VAL A 7 2.06 -14.72 4.88
N ALA A 8 1.56 -15.71 4.14
CA ALA A 8 0.37 -15.57 3.32
C ALA A 8 -0.91 -15.42 4.15
N GLU A 9 -1.05 -16.20 5.22
CA GLU A 9 -2.17 -16.09 6.16
C GLU A 9 -2.20 -14.71 6.82
N ARG A 10 -1.03 -14.22 7.27
CA ARG A 10 -0.93 -12.88 7.88
C ARG A 10 -1.28 -11.76 6.90
N ASP A 11 -0.90 -11.89 5.63
CA ASP A 11 -1.18 -10.91 4.58
C ASP A 11 -2.55 -11.16 3.90
N GLY A 12 -3.35 -12.13 4.38
CA GLY A 12 -4.70 -12.42 3.89
C GLY A 12 -4.73 -12.91 2.45
N TRP A 13 -3.71 -13.65 2.01
CA TRP A 13 -3.55 -14.15 0.64
C TRP A 13 -3.64 -13.04 -0.42
N ARG A 14 -3.15 -11.85 -0.10
CA ARG A 14 -3.06 -10.72 -1.03
C ARG A 14 -1.63 -10.26 -1.22
N CYS A 15 -1.26 -9.97 -2.46
CA CYS A 15 0.05 -9.43 -2.75
C CYS A 15 0.19 -8.03 -2.16
N TRP A 16 1.20 -7.81 -1.33
CA TRP A 16 1.41 -6.52 -0.68
C TRP A 16 1.70 -5.38 -1.67
N VAL A 17 2.15 -5.67 -2.90
CA VAL A 17 2.51 -4.67 -3.92
C VAL A 17 1.31 -4.24 -4.76
N CYS A 18 0.66 -5.18 -5.44
CA CYS A 18 -0.47 -4.89 -6.34
C CYS A 18 -1.84 -5.02 -5.66
N ASP A 19 -1.90 -5.55 -4.44
CA ASP A 19 -3.13 -5.78 -3.65
C ASP A 19 -4.07 -6.86 -4.21
N GLU A 20 -3.70 -7.54 -5.29
CA GLU A 20 -4.49 -8.60 -5.88
C GLU A 20 -4.36 -9.92 -5.09
N PRO A 21 -5.39 -10.79 -5.12
CA PRO A 21 -5.31 -12.13 -4.55
C PRO A 21 -4.14 -12.93 -5.12
N VAL A 22 -3.54 -13.76 -4.27
CA VAL A 22 -2.52 -14.73 -4.63
C VAL A 22 -3.14 -16.11 -4.48
N ASP A 23 -3.05 -16.91 -5.53
CA ASP A 23 -3.55 -18.29 -5.52
C ASP A 23 -2.51 -19.21 -4.86
N PRO A 24 -2.85 -19.97 -3.79
CA PRO A 24 -1.96 -20.94 -3.16
C PRO A 24 -1.54 -22.08 -4.08
N ASP A 25 -2.39 -22.44 -5.04
CA ASP A 25 -2.20 -23.60 -5.91
C ASP A 25 -1.44 -23.25 -7.21
N GLU A 26 -1.27 -21.95 -7.48
CA GLU A 26 -0.50 -21.48 -8.62
C GLU A 26 0.99 -21.80 -8.48
N SER A 27 1.63 -22.13 -9.60
CA SER A 27 3.03 -22.54 -9.57
C SER A 27 3.92 -21.43 -9.02
N VAL A 28 4.79 -21.74 -8.04
CA VAL A 28 5.82 -20.80 -7.53
C VAL A 28 6.82 -20.32 -8.60
N ASN A 29 6.81 -20.92 -9.79
CA ASN A 29 7.59 -20.50 -10.95
C ASN A 29 6.82 -19.57 -11.89
N ASP A 30 5.50 -19.51 -11.79
CA ASP A 30 4.65 -18.58 -12.52
C ASP A 30 4.80 -17.16 -11.95
N LEU A 31 4.63 -16.13 -12.79
CA LEU A 31 4.65 -14.73 -12.34
C LEU A 31 3.50 -14.41 -11.39
N ARG A 32 2.36 -15.08 -11.53
CA ARG A 32 1.18 -15.04 -10.63
C ARG A 32 1.32 -15.97 -9.43
N GLY A 33 2.37 -16.79 -9.38
CA GLY A 33 2.62 -17.68 -8.26
C GLY A 33 2.97 -16.94 -6.95
N PRO A 34 2.79 -17.60 -5.80
CA PRO A 34 3.12 -17.03 -4.50
C PRO A 34 4.65 -16.94 -4.29
N SER A 35 5.08 -15.89 -3.59
CA SER A 35 6.47 -15.72 -3.17
C SER A 35 6.59 -14.90 -1.89
N VAL A 36 7.66 -15.13 -1.12
CA VAL A 36 8.01 -14.32 0.05
C VAL A 36 8.93 -13.19 -0.38
N ASP A 37 8.51 -11.95 -0.15
CA ASP A 37 9.30 -10.74 -0.38
C ASP A 37 9.92 -10.27 0.93
N SER A 38 11.25 -10.30 1.00
CA SER A 38 12.05 -9.84 2.14
C SER A 38 12.64 -8.44 1.94
N ARG A 39 12.29 -7.72 0.86
CA ARG A 39 12.78 -6.35 0.63
C ARG A 39 12.21 -5.36 1.63
N THR A 40 11.08 -5.70 2.24
CA THR A 40 10.52 -4.98 3.39
C THR A 40 11.30 -5.22 4.68
N ALA A 41 12.21 -6.21 4.73
CA ALA A 41 12.97 -6.62 5.91
C ALA A 41 14.16 -5.70 6.24
N ASP A 42 14.00 -4.38 6.08
CA ASP A 42 14.99 -3.47 6.66
C ASP A 42 15.00 -3.66 8.19
N ARG A 43 16.15 -3.54 8.87
CA ARG A 43 16.35 -3.94 10.29
C ARG A 43 15.42 -3.24 11.32
N LYS A 44 14.58 -2.32 10.87
CA LYS A 44 13.62 -1.54 11.67
C LYS A 44 12.16 -1.73 11.23
N ALA A 45 11.89 -2.53 10.19
CA ALA A 45 10.54 -2.75 9.70
C ALA A 45 9.75 -3.64 10.66
N LYS A 46 8.52 -3.25 10.97
CA LYS A 46 7.61 -4.02 11.83
C LYS A 46 7.11 -5.31 11.16
N VAL A 47 7.22 -5.40 9.83
CA VAL A 47 6.88 -6.59 9.06
C VAL A 47 8.05 -6.90 8.12
N ALA A 48 8.83 -7.92 8.47
CA ALA A 48 10.07 -8.24 7.77
C ALA A 48 9.80 -8.82 6.38
N GLU A 49 8.97 -9.85 6.31
CA GLU A 49 8.65 -10.57 5.08
C GLU A 49 7.19 -10.35 4.71
N ARG A 50 6.85 -10.22 3.43
CA ARG A 50 5.49 -9.99 2.93
C ARG A 50 5.15 -10.93 1.78
N LEU A 51 3.87 -11.26 1.62
CA LEU A 51 3.42 -12.07 0.48
C LEU A 51 3.41 -11.21 -0.78
N ALA A 52 4.04 -11.68 -1.86
CA ALA A 52 3.91 -11.07 -3.17
C ALA A 52 3.81 -12.10 -4.28
N HIS A 53 3.13 -11.74 -5.37
CA HIS A 53 3.28 -12.48 -6.62
C HIS A 53 4.76 -12.53 -7.00
N ARG A 54 5.22 -13.66 -7.51
CA ARG A 54 6.60 -13.85 -7.99
C ARG A 54 7.00 -12.71 -8.92
N GLY A 55 6.13 -12.32 -9.85
CA GLY A 55 6.35 -11.23 -10.80
C GLY A 55 6.49 -9.85 -10.16
N CYS A 56 5.77 -9.60 -9.05
CA CYS A 56 5.91 -8.36 -8.28
C CYS A 56 7.24 -8.33 -7.51
N ASN A 57 7.66 -9.48 -6.99
CA ASN A 57 8.91 -9.65 -6.23
C ASN A 57 10.16 -9.75 -7.13
N SER A 58 10.02 -10.25 -8.36
CA SER A 58 11.12 -10.56 -9.28
C SER A 58 11.70 -9.34 -9.99
N ARG A 59 11.30 -8.11 -9.64
CA ARG A 59 11.88 -6.90 -10.25
C ARG A 59 13.38 -6.83 -9.94
N LYS A 60 14.17 -6.90 -11.01
CA LYS A 60 15.63 -6.99 -11.05
C LYS A 60 16.25 -5.65 -10.60
N GLY A 61 17.20 -5.69 -9.65
CA GLY A 61 18.06 -4.55 -9.30
C GLY A 61 17.46 -3.44 -8.41
N ALA A 62 17.99 -2.22 -8.58
CA ALA A 62 17.72 -1.00 -7.80
C ALA A 62 16.38 -0.31 -8.10
N VAL A 63 15.46 -0.98 -8.79
CA VAL A 63 14.13 -0.42 -9.09
C VAL A 63 13.30 -0.42 -7.81
N LYS A 64 12.99 0.78 -7.33
CA LYS A 64 12.12 0.96 -6.15
C LYS A 64 10.75 0.35 -6.42
N VAL A 65 10.26 -0.45 -5.48
CA VAL A 65 8.88 -0.97 -5.53
C VAL A 65 7.92 0.21 -5.55
N VAL A 66 6.87 0.13 -6.37
CA VAL A 66 5.84 1.16 -6.47
C VAL A 66 4.48 0.48 -6.33
N ILE A 67 3.64 1.05 -5.47
CA ILE A 67 2.22 0.71 -5.40
C ILE A 67 1.51 1.66 -6.34
N ALA A 68 0.95 1.11 -7.41
CA ALA A 68 0.19 1.89 -8.37
C ALA A 68 -1.13 2.37 -7.76
N TRP A 69 -1.52 3.59 -8.12
CA TRP A 69 -2.88 4.05 -7.90
C TRP A 69 -3.79 3.41 -8.95
N PRO A 70 -5.01 2.97 -8.59
CA PRO A 70 -5.96 2.45 -9.56
C PRO A 70 -6.31 3.49 -10.62
N ASP A 71 -6.32 3.09 -11.90
CA ASP A 71 -6.60 3.98 -13.04
C ASP A 71 -7.99 4.62 -12.99
N ARG A 72 -8.92 4.04 -12.24
CA ARG A 72 -10.27 4.61 -12.01
C ARG A 72 -10.28 5.86 -11.13
N LEU A 73 -9.21 6.09 -10.35
CA LEU A 73 -9.14 7.22 -9.42
C LEU A 73 -8.60 8.47 -10.12
N TYR A 74 -9.39 9.54 -10.13
CA TYR A 74 -9.00 10.82 -10.72
C TYR A 74 -8.19 11.66 -9.73
N VAL A 75 -6.89 11.34 -9.61
CA VAL A 75 -5.96 12.00 -8.69
C VAL A 75 -4.86 12.74 -9.45
N VAL A 76 -4.74 14.02 -9.20
CA VAL A 76 -3.67 14.91 -9.67
C VAL A 76 -2.50 14.83 -8.69
N GLU A 77 -1.29 14.65 -9.23
CA GLU A 77 -0.03 14.54 -8.47
C GLU A 77 -0.08 13.48 -7.35
N PRO A 78 -0.40 12.21 -7.66
CA PRO A 78 -0.51 11.16 -6.65
C PRO A 78 0.83 10.92 -5.94
N ALA A 79 0.81 10.94 -4.61
CA ALA A 79 2.00 10.73 -3.81
C ALA A 79 2.49 9.26 -3.87
N PRO A 80 3.81 9.01 -3.73
CA PRO A 80 4.35 7.66 -3.64
C PRO A 80 3.98 7.00 -2.30
N LEU A 81 3.04 6.05 -2.33
CA LEU A 81 2.40 5.50 -1.13
C LEU A 81 3.35 4.82 -0.16
N ILE A 82 4.38 4.11 -0.63
CA ILE A 82 5.40 3.49 0.24
C ILE A 82 6.15 4.56 1.04
N THR A 83 6.43 5.72 0.43
CA THR A 83 7.10 6.82 1.11
C THR A 83 6.18 7.53 2.10
N VAL A 84 4.89 7.67 1.78
CA VAL A 84 3.88 8.17 2.71
C VAL A 84 3.77 7.25 3.93
N ALA A 85 3.60 5.95 3.72
CA ALA A 85 3.53 4.94 4.77
C ALA A 85 4.76 5.00 5.70
N ALA A 86 5.97 5.00 5.14
CA ALA A 86 7.21 5.07 5.92
C ALA A 86 7.39 6.40 6.70
N ARG A 87 6.76 7.50 6.27
CA ARG A 87 6.76 8.76 7.03
C ARG A 87 5.75 8.73 8.16
N LEU A 88 4.51 8.32 7.87
CA LEU A 88 3.44 8.19 8.85
C LEU A 88 3.80 7.17 9.95
N GLU A 89 4.43 6.04 9.62
CA GLU A 89 4.87 5.07 10.64
C GLU A 89 5.96 5.61 11.56
N ARG A 90 6.85 6.48 11.06
CA ARG A 90 7.98 7.01 11.83
C ARG A 90 7.62 8.25 12.65
N LYS A 91 6.83 9.16 12.09
CA LYS A 91 6.55 10.49 12.67
C LYS A 91 5.09 10.68 13.06
N GLY A 92 4.18 9.86 12.55
CA GLY A 92 2.75 10.12 12.57
C GLY A 92 2.40 11.42 11.84
N GLY A 93 1.26 12.02 12.21
CA GLY A 93 0.84 13.33 11.71
C GLY A 93 -0.08 13.24 10.50
N ARG A 94 0.05 14.21 9.60
CA ARG A 94 -0.80 14.41 8.42
C ARG A 94 0.07 14.52 7.17
N GLU A 95 -0.29 13.83 6.09
CA GLU A 95 0.37 13.92 4.78
C GLU A 95 -0.69 14.14 3.69
N MET A 96 -0.53 15.18 2.87
CA MET A 96 -1.35 15.37 1.66
C MET A 96 -0.84 14.40 0.58
N VAL A 97 -1.74 13.58 0.04
CA VAL A 97 -1.36 12.46 -0.85
C VAL A 97 -1.87 12.60 -2.28
N GLY A 98 -2.69 13.60 -2.57
CA GLY A 98 -3.17 13.89 -3.91
C GLY A 98 -4.24 14.98 -3.91
N ARG A 99 -4.58 15.46 -5.11
CA ARG A 99 -5.65 16.44 -5.33
C ARG A 99 -6.67 15.87 -6.31
N CYS A 100 -7.94 16.15 -6.09
CA CYS A 100 -9.01 15.67 -6.94
C CYS A 100 -9.85 16.86 -7.46
N PRO A 101 -10.38 16.77 -8.68
CA PRO A 101 -11.16 17.86 -9.28
C PRO A 101 -12.54 18.00 -8.64
N THR A 102 -13.12 16.92 -8.11
CA THR A 102 -14.42 16.94 -7.44
C THR A 102 -14.35 16.31 -6.05
N ARG A 103 -15.32 16.65 -5.18
CA ARG A 103 -15.46 16.05 -3.85
C ARG A 103 -15.70 14.55 -3.94
N ARG A 104 -16.43 14.09 -4.96
CA ARG A 104 -16.74 12.67 -5.17
C ARG A 104 -15.46 11.89 -5.48
N ASP A 105 -14.63 12.40 -6.38
CA ASP A 105 -13.37 11.74 -6.74
C ASP A 105 -12.40 11.73 -5.53
N ALA A 106 -12.40 12.81 -4.73
CA ALA A 106 -11.66 12.85 -3.47
C ALA A 106 -12.13 11.80 -2.46
N GLN A 107 -13.45 11.58 -2.36
CA GLN A 107 -14.03 10.57 -1.47
C GLN A 107 -13.65 9.16 -1.91
N GLU A 108 -13.78 8.85 -3.20
CA GLU A 108 -13.40 7.54 -3.73
C GLU A 108 -11.90 7.24 -3.49
N ALA A 109 -11.04 8.24 -3.70
CA ALA A 109 -9.62 8.13 -3.39
C ALA A 109 -9.37 7.94 -1.89
N ALA A 110 -10.03 8.70 -1.02
CA ALA A 110 -9.91 8.59 0.43
C ALA A 110 -10.31 7.19 0.94
N ASP A 111 -11.45 6.68 0.49
CA ASP A 111 -11.96 5.36 0.89
C ASP A 111 -11.00 4.25 0.45
N TRP A 112 -10.52 4.32 -0.80
CA TRP A 112 -9.52 3.37 -1.31
C TRP A 112 -8.21 3.44 -0.52
N LEU A 113 -7.74 4.63 -0.17
CA LEU A 113 -6.50 4.80 0.59
C LEU A 113 -6.61 4.24 2.01
N VAL A 114 -7.70 4.49 2.72
CA VAL A 114 -7.91 3.94 4.07
C VAL A 114 -7.88 2.41 4.02
N ASP A 115 -8.62 1.82 3.08
CA ASP A 115 -8.65 0.39 2.86
C ASP A 115 -7.25 -0.16 2.49
N ARG A 116 -6.56 0.47 1.54
CA ARG A 116 -5.22 0.06 1.10
C ARG A 116 -4.17 0.18 2.21
N PHE A 117 -4.19 1.26 3.00
CA PHE A 117 -3.24 1.47 4.09
C PHE A 117 -3.48 0.51 5.26
N SER A 118 -4.73 0.10 5.52
CA SER A 118 -5.03 -0.90 6.53
C SER A 118 -4.29 -2.23 6.28
N ARG A 119 -4.07 -2.61 5.01
CA ARG A 119 -3.29 -3.80 4.62
C ARG A 119 -1.80 -3.52 4.43
N LEU A 120 -1.47 -2.32 3.98
CA LEU A 120 -0.07 -1.94 3.74
C LEU A 120 0.70 -1.82 5.07
N VAL A 121 0.10 -1.19 6.07
CA VAL A 121 0.66 -0.90 7.40
C VAL A 121 -0.34 -1.24 8.52
N PRO A 122 -0.67 -2.53 8.73
CA PRO A 122 -1.76 -2.96 9.63
C PRO A 122 -1.58 -2.53 11.10
N GLY A 123 -0.38 -2.16 11.53
CA GLY A 123 -0.10 -1.64 12.88
C GLY A 123 -0.26 -0.12 13.04
N LEU A 124 -0.77 0.58 12.02
CA LEU A 124 -0.93 2.02 12.00
C LEU A 124 -2.38 2.40 11.62
N PRO A 125 -3.19 2.94 12.56
CA PRO A 125 -4.53 3.40 12.23
C PRO A 125 -4.43 4.67 11.39
N VAL A 126 -4.73 4.54 10.10
CA VAL A 126 -4.76 5.63 9.13
C VAL A 126 -6.21 6.03 8.87
N THR A 127 -6.48 7.33 8.94
CA THR A 127 -7.74 7.94 8.50
C THR A 127 -7.48 8.88 7.32
N ALA A 128 -8.54 9.26 6.60
CA ALA A 128 -8.46 10.22 5.51
C ALA A 128 -9.39 11.41 5.76
N ASP A 129 -8.91 12.61 5.47
CA ASP A 129 -9.64 13.86 5.50
C ASP A 129 -9.64 14.50 4.10
N ILE A 130 -10.71 15.25 3.80
CA ILE A 130 -10.85 15.98 2.54
C ILE A 130 -11.02 17.47 2.82
N GLU A 131 -10.07 18.26 2.35
CA GLU A 131 -10.08 19.73 2.48
C GLU A 131 -10.31 20.37 1.10
N ALA A 132 -11.21 21.35 1.04
CA ALA A 132 -11.43 22.14 -0.18
C ALA A 132 -10.48 23.34 -0.21
N GLY A 133 -9.84 23.61 -1.35
CA GLY A 133 -8.95 24.76 -1.51
C GLY A 133 -8.58 25.00 -2.97
N GLY A 134 -8.54 26.27 -3.39
CA GLY A 134 -8.07 26.65 -4.73
C GLY A 134 -8.87 26.03 -5.89
N GLY A 135 -10.17 25.74 -5.68
CA GLY A 135 -11.02 25.08 -6.68
C GLY A 135 -10.83 23.56 -6.79
N GLN A 136 -10.10 22.94 -5.86
CA GLN A 136 -9.82 21.51 -5.82
C GLN A 136 -10.10 20.92 -4.44
N PHE A 137 -10.03 19.59 -4.35
CA PHE A 137 -10.17 18.83 -3.11
C PHE A 137 -8.87 18.10 -2.79
N LEU A 138 -8.26 18.41 -1.67
CA LEU A 138 -7.03 17.79 -1.18
C LEU A 138 -7.39 16.56 -0.36
N VAL A 139 -6.74 15.42 -0.66
CA VAL A 139 -6.87 14.19 0.13
C VAL A 139 -5.68 14.11 1.08
N ILE A 140 -5.97 14.01 2.38
CA ILE A 140 -4.97 14.03 3.44
C ILE A 140 -5.11 12.74 4.25
N LEU A 141 -4.00 12.02 4.41
CA LEU A 141 -3.93 10.89 5.35
C LEU A 141 -3.44 11.37 6.70
N SER A 142 -4.08 10.89 7.75
CA SER A 142 -3.82 11.25 9.13
C SER A 142 -3.63 9.98 9.97
N THR A 143 -2.75 10.02 10.95
CA THR A 143 -2.65 8.98 11.99
C THR A 143 -2.94 9.62 13.35
N GLY A 144 -3.73 8.97 14.19
CA GLY A 144 -3.92 9.42 15.58
C GLY A 144 -2.57 9.57 16.31
N ARG A 145 -2.42 10.61 17.15
CA ARG A 145 -1.26 10.69 18.05
C ARG A 145 -1.29 9.44 18.94
N ARG A 146 -0.19 8.68 18.93
CA ARG A 146 0.12 7.73 20.01
C ARG A 146 0.43 8.49 21.29
#